data_AF-A0A2V5L609-F1
#
_entry.id   AF-A0A2V5L609-F1
#
_cell.length_a   1.000
_cell.length_b   1.000
_cell.length_c   1.000
_cell.angle_alpha   90.00
_cell.angle_beta   90.00
_cell.angle_gamma   90.00
#
_symmetry.space_group_name_H-M   'P 1'
#
loop_
_entity.id
_entity.type
_entity.pdbx_description
1 polymer ?
#
loop_
_entity_poly.entity_id
_entity_poly.type
_entity_poly.pdbx_seq_one_letter_code
_entity_poly.pdbx_strand_id
1 'polypeptide(L)'
;MEVPRRQCEVGQGAMMHTSLPFRALNGLENADSLDTVIACLKKAVNRMIHARAAKDLLHGVPPGHPLHPLAVQLSIGAWTSAVILDPVPGTQTASEVLIASALPAVVSGWTAWAELHPQQQRVGVAHAAANAAGTLLFGVSWALRSKGHRGPGVVASAAALDTIAVGGTLCGHLACRLASGTNHAEEVPHLVAPGWQRLCELGGIPVKKIEKRSLGDVPFLVWRAADGSINVLSNKCSHLAGPMSEGKVYHSSSNPCVECPWHYSRFSMAPRSGPGSGHDPAGCV
;
A
#
# COMPACT_ATOMS: atom_id res chain seq x y z
N MET A 1 47.44 -4.66 -22.71
CA MET A 1 46.78 -3.50 -22.07
C MET A 1 45.55 -3.99 -21.35
N GLU A 2 45.70 -4.33 -20.07
CA GLU A 2 44.59 -4.73 -19.20
C GLU A 2 43.90 -3.48 -18.65
N VAL A 3 42.59 -3.41 -18.85
CA VAL A 3 41.73 -2.40 -18.22
C VAL A 3 41.39 -2.92 -16.82
N PRO A 4 41.74 -2.23 -15.73
CA PRO A 4 41.43 -2.71 -14.39
C PRO A 4 39.92 -2.59 -14.16
N ARG A 5 39.28 -3.72 -13.81
CA ARG A 5 37.91 -3.75 -13.28
C ARG A 5 37.92 -2.99 -11.95
N ARG A 6 37.51 -1.72 -11.95
CA ARG A 6 37.11 -1.05 -10.72
C ARG A 6 35.85 -1.77 -10.22
N GLN A 7 35.99 -2.46 -9.09
CA GLN A 7 34.85 -2.89 -8.30
C GLN A 7 33.99 -1.65 -8.02
N CYS A 8 32.73 -1.67 -8.43
CA CYS A 8 31.75 -0.72 -7.90
C CYS A 8 31.52 -1.10 -6.44
N GLU A 9 32.37 -0.62 -5.54
CA GLU A 9 32.00 -0.52 -4.14
C GLU A 9 30.83 0.46 -4.06
N VAL A 10 29.68 -0.03 -3.61
CA VAL A 10 28.58 0.83 -3.16
C VAL A 10 29.11 1.53 -1.92
N GLY A 11 29.75 2.69 -2.12
CA GLY A 11 30.21 3.53 -1.05
C GLY A 11 29.02 3.80 -0.12
N GLN A 12 29.17 3.45 1.15
CA GLN A 12 28.25 3.88 2.19
C GLN A 12 28.16 5.41 2.09
N GLY A 13 27.07 5.90 1.51
CA GLY A 13 26.80 7.31 1.37
C GLY A 13 26.95 7.94 2.75
N ALA A 14 27.77 9.00 2.82
CA ALA A 14 27.99 9.79 4.02
C ALA A 14 26.66 9.94 4.77
N MET A 15 26.63 9.54 6.04
CA MET A 15 25.47 9.72 6.91
C MET A 15 25.08 11.19 6.90
N MET A 16 24.15 11.54 6.03
CA MET A 16 23.39 12.77 6.10
C MET A 16 22.87 12.83 7.54
N HIS A 17 23.20 13.89 8.27
CA HIS A 17 22.75 14.11 9.64
C HIS A 17 21.23 13.93 9.70
N THR A 18 20.80 12.71 10.01
CA THR A 18 19.39 12.35 10.00
C THR A 18 18.84 12.94 11.27
N SER A 19 17.91 13.88 11.14
CA SER A 19 17.28 14.49 12.29
C SER A 19 16.64 13.41 13.17
N LEU A 20 16.59 13.66 14.48
CA LEU A 20 16.03 12.74 15.48
C LEU A 20 14.73 12.01 15.03
N PRO A 21 13.73 12.68 14.43
CA PRO A 21 12.52 11.99 13.96
C PRO A 21 12.79 10.92 12.90
N PHE A 22 13.72 11.16 11.96
CA PHE A 22 14.08 10.14 10.97
C PHE A 22 14.81 8.95 11.57
N ARG A 23 15.62 9.15 12.62
CA ARG A 23 16.26 8.03 13.33
C ARG A 23 15.24 7.14 14.03
N ALA A 24 14.21 7.73 14.63
CA ALA A 24 13.12 6.99 15.25
C ALA A 24 12.32 6.18 14.21
N LEU A 25 12.01 6.79 13.06
CA LEU A 25 11.32 6.11 11.95
C LEU A 25 12.16 4.95 11.37
N ASN A 26 13.45 5.18 11.12
CA ASN A 26 14.38 4.12 10.69
C ASN A 26 14.50 3.00 11.75
N GLY A 27 14.42 3.35 13.04
CA GLY A 27 14.38 2.36 14.12
C GLY A 27 13.15 1.46 14.05
N LEU A 28 11.98 2.03 13.77
CA LEU A 28 10.73 1.26 13.61
C LEU A 28 10.78 0.33 12.39
N GLU A 29 11.33 0.77 11.28
CA GLU A 29 11.51 -0.05 10.07
C GLU A 29 12.29 -1.35 10.33
N ASN A 30 13.28 -1.28 11.23
CA ASN A 30 14.20 -2.37 11.54
C ASN A 30 13.89 -3.05 12.89
N ALA A 31 12.70 -2.81 13.46
CA ALA A 31 12.29 -3.37 14.74
C ALA A 31 11.84 -4.83 14.61
N ASP A 32 12.79 -5.73 14.37
CA ASP A 32 12.54 -7.19 14.20
C ASP A 32 11.84 -7.81 15.42
N SER A 33 11.95 -7.19 16.61
CA SER A 33 11.21 -7.59 17.82
C SER A 33 9.69 -7.56 17.64
N LEU A 34 9.17 -6.80 16.67
CA LEU A 34 7.74 -6.72 16.37
C LEU A 34 7.26 -7.90 15.51
N ASP A 35 8.15 -8.65 14.86
CA ASP A 35 7.79 -9.62 13.82
C ASP A 35 6.90 -10.76 14.36
N THR A 36 7.10 -11.16 15.62
CA THR A 36 6.24 -12.19 16.25
C THR A 36 4.80 -11.70 16.44
N VAL A 37 4.64 -10.45 16.87
CA VAL A 37 3.33 -9.82 17.04
C VAL A 37 2.68 -9.61 15.66
N ILE A 38 3.45 -9.13 14.69
CA ILE A 38 3.02 -8.94 13.30
C ILE A 38 2.52 -10.25 12.70
N ALA A 39 3.25 -11.35 12.87
CA ALA A 39 2.84 -12.66 12.36
C ALA A 39 1.50 -13.12 12.98
N CYS A 40 1.32 -12.90 14.28
CA CYS A 40 0.07 -13.21 14.97
C CYS A 40 -1.10 -12.38 14.42
N LEU A 41 -0.92 -11.06 14.33
CA LEU A 41 -1.93 -10.12 13.82
C LEU A 41 -2.28 -10.41 12.36
N LYS A 42 -1.28 -10.64 11.49
CA LYS A 42 -1.47 -11.01 10.08
C LYS A 42 -2.30 -12.29 9.96
N LYS A 43 -2.02 -13.29 10.79
CA LYS A 43 -2.80 -14.54 10.82
C LYS A 43 -4.23 -14.32 11.32
N ALA A 44 -4.47 -13.35 12.21
CA ALA A 44 -5.81 -12.98 12.66
C ALA A 44 -6.60 -12.27 11.55
N VAL A 45 -6.01 -11.26 10.91
CA VAL A 45 -6.63 -10.52 9.79
C VAL A 45 -7.01 -11.46 8.65
N ASN A 46 -6.08 -12.33 8.23
CA ASN A 46 -6.33 -13.30 7.18
C ASN A 46 -7.43 -14.31 7.55
N ARG A 47 -7.62 -14.60 8.85
CA ARG A 47 -8.70 -15.46 9.33
C ARG A 47 -10.05 -14.75 9.42
N MET A 48 -10.08 -13.44 9.60
CA MET A 48 -11.33 -12.69 9.66
C MET A 48 -11.88 -12.38 8.27
N ILE A 49 -10.99 -12.17 7.30
CA ILE A 49 -11.36 -11.68 5.96
C ILE A 49 -10.93 -12.71 4.91
N HIS A 50 -11.73 -13.79 4.81
CA HIS A 50 -11.51 -14.87 3.84
C HIS A 50 -12.23 -14.64 2.51
N ALA A 51 -13.34 -13.92 2.51
CA ALA A 51 -14.18 -13.75 1.32
C ALA A 51 -13.45 -12.88 0.29
N ARG A 52 -13.19 -13.46 -0.89
CA ARG A 52 -12.48 -12.78 -2.00
C ARG A 52 -13.18 -11.48 -2.40
N ALA A 53 -14.50 -11.48 -2.51
CA ALA A 53 -15.29 -10.28 -2.81
C ALA A 53 -15.10 -9.15 -1.77
N ALA A 54 -14.93 -9.49 -0.49
CA ALA A 54 -14.67 -8.49 0.54
C ALA A 54 -13.25 -7.92 0.40
N LYS A 55 -12.25 -8.76 0.11
CA LYS A 55 -10.89 -8.31 -0.19
C LYS A 55 -10.87 -7.40 -1.41
N ASP A 56 -11.52 -7.82 -2.49
CA ASP A 56 -11.59 -7.06 -3.74
C ASP A 56 -12.18 -5.66 -3.51
N LEU A 57 -13.29 -5.55 -2.78
CA LEU A 57 -13.88 -4.27 -2.42
C LEU A 57 -12.93 -3.40 -1.57
N LEU A 58 -12.30 -3.97 -0.55
CA LEU A 58 -11.39 -3.25 0.35
C LEU A 58 -10.13 -2.76 -0.37
N HIS A 59 -9.65 -3.54 -1.35
CA HIS A 59 -8.54 -3.18 -2.23
C HIS A 59 -8.94 -2.28 -3.40
N GLY A 60 -10.22 -1.95 -3.56
CA GLY A 60 -10.68 -0.99 -4.56
C GLY A 60 -10.99 -1.59 -5.92
N VAL A 61 -11.29 -2.88 -6.01
CA VAL A 61 -11.73 -3.55 -7.24
C VAL A 61 -13.27 -3.53 -7.27
N PRO A 62 -13.92 -3.00 -8.33
CA PRO A 62 -13.36 -2.42 -9.56
C PRO A 62 -13.06 -0.90 -9.62
N PRO A 63 -13.40 -0.01 -8.67
CA PRO A 63 -13.22 1.45 -8.86
C PRO A 63 -11.76 1.90 -9.06
N GLY A 64 -10.78 1.02 -8.91
CA GLY A 64 -9.36 1.24 -9.17
C GLY A 64 -8.63 1.96 -8.04
N HIS A 65 -9.32 2.26 -6.93
CA HIS A 65 -8.81 3.05 -5.81
C HIS A 65 -9.04 2.31 -4.49
N PRO A 66 -7.98 2.03 -3.70
CA PRO A 66 -8.13 1.37 -2.41
C PRO A 66 -9.12 2.09 -1.50
N LEU A 67 -9.91 1.35 -0.72
CA LEU A 67 -10.92 1.95 0.17
C LEU A 67 -10.28 2.75 1.31
N HIS A 68 -9.12 2.31 1.81
CA HIS A 68 -8.51 2.88 3.00
C HIS A 68 -8.19 4.38 2.88
N PRO A 69 -7.49 4.89 1.84
CA PRO A 69 -7.25 6.33 1.68
C PRO A 69 -8.52 7.17 1.57
N LEU A 70 -9.60 6.62 1.00
CA LEU A 70 -10.89 7.31 0.91
C LEU A 70 -11.57 7.37 2.29
N ALA A 71 -11.63 6.24 2.99
CA ALA A 71 -12.23 6.15 4.31
C ALA A 71 -11.51 7.03 5.34
N VAL A 72 -10.17 7.10 5.28
CA VAL A 72 -9.37 7.96 6.16
C VAL A 72 -9.72 9.44 6.01
N GLN A 73 -9.99 9.94 4.80
CA GLN A 73 -10.39 11.34 4.59
C GLN A 73 -11.70 11.68 5.31
N LEU A 74 -12.68 10.77 5.23
CA LEU A 74 -13.93 10.90 5.97
C LEU A 74 -13.67 10.91 7.49
N SER A 75 -12.84 9.99 7.98
CA SER A 75 -12.53 9.88 9.41
C SER A 75 -11.83 11.14 9.93
N ILE A 76 -10.87 11.70 9.20
CA ILE A 76 -10.17 12.93 9.60
C ILE A 76 -11.16 14.11 9.71
N GLY A 77 -12.02 14.27 8.71
CA GLY A 77 -13.05 15.32 8.74
C GLY A 77 -14.02 15.15 9.90
N ALA A 78 -14.44 13.91 10.15
CA ALA A 78 -15.36 13.58 11.24
C ALA A 78 -14.74 13.80 12.62
N TRP A 79 -13.50 13.34 12.85
CA TRP A 79 -12.80 13.52 14.11
C TRP A 79 -12.48 14.99 14.40
N THR A 80 -12.08 15.74 13.38
CA THR A 80 -11.90 17.20 13.51
C THR A 80 -13.22 17.88 13.90
N SER A 81 -14.32 17.49 13.26
CA SER A 81 -15.66 17.99 13.60
C SER A 81 -16.08 17.60 15.01
N ALA A 82 -15.78 16.39 15.47
CA ALA A 82 -16.07 15.93 16.83
C ALA A 82 -15.35 16.80 17.87
N VAL A 83 -14.08 17.15 17.65
CA VAL A 83 -13.33 18.06 18.54
C VAL A 83 -13.92 19.47 18.57
N ILE A 84 -14.40 19.98 17.44
CA ILE A 84 -15.03 21.30 17.37
C ILE A 84 -16.39 21.29 18.08
N LEU A 85 -17.13 20.19 17.98
CA LEU A 85 -18.44 20.02 18.62
C LEU A 85 -18.33 19.63 20.11
N ASP A 86 -17.19 19.11 20.54
CA ASP A 86 -16.92 18.66 21.91
C ASP A 86 -17.22 19.67 23.04
N PRO A 87 -16.99 21.00 22.88
CA PRO A 87 -17.38 21.99 23.90
C PRO A 87 -18.86 22.38 23.85
N VAL A 88 -19.60 22.02 22.80
CA VAL A 88 -21.00 22.42 22.61
C VAL A 88 -21.93 21.48 23.39
N PRO A 89 -22.77 21.98 24.32
CA PRO A 89 -23.72 21.13 25.03
C PRO A 89 -24.74 20.49 24.07
N GLY A 90 -25.00 19.18 24.24
CA GLY A 90 -26.05 18.45 23.51
C GLY A 90 -25.59 17.76 22.21
N THR A 91 -24.30 17.83 21.88
CA THR A 91 -23.71 17.22 20.66
C THR A 91 -23.00 15.89 20.92
N GLN A 92 -23.21 15.26 22.09
CA GLN A 92 -22.44 14.08 22.51
C GLN A 92 -22.63 12.91 21.54
N THR A 93 -23.88 12.57 21.23
CA THR A 93 -24.21 11.48 20.28
C THR A 93 -23.67 11.76 18.87
N ALA A 94 -23.67 13.02 18.43
CA ALA A 94 -23.09 13.38 17.13
C ALA A 94 -21.57 13.13 17.12
N SER A 95 -20.88 13.53 18.18
CA SER A 95 -19.43 13.33 18.32
C SER A 95 -19.06 11.83 18.36
N GLU A 96 -19.89 10.99 19.00
CA GLU A 96 -19.72 9.52 19.02
C GLU A 96 -19.84 8.91 17.62
N VAL A 97 -20.88 9.28 16.86
CA VAL A 97 -21.08 8.81 15.48
C VAL A 97 -19.91 9.25 14.59
N LEU A 98 -19.44 10.49 14.76
CA LEU A 98 -18.29 11.00 14.04
C LEU A 98 -17.01 10.24 14.38
N ILE A 99 -16.78 9.89 15.65
CA ILE A 99 -15.63 9.07 16.04
C ILE A 99 -15.75 7.65 15.45
N ALA A 100 -16.93 7.04 15.52
CA ALA A 100 -17.21 5.69 15.01
C ALA A 100 -17.08 5.58 13.48
N SER A 101 -17.14 6.70 12.75
CA SER A 101 -16.95 6.74 11.30
C SER A 101 -15.56 6.25 10.83
N ALA A 102 -14.62 6.04 11.75
CA ALA A 102 -13.31 5.46 11.46
C ALA A 102 -13.32 3.95 11.19
N LEU A 103 -14.41 3.23 11.50
CA LEU A 103 -14.47 1.77 11.34
C LEU A 103 -14.11 1.28 9.92
N PRO A 104 -14.62 1.86 8.82
CA PRO A 104 -14.24 1.45 7.47
C PRO A 104 -12.74 1.65 7.20
N ALA A 105 -12.14 2.74 7.70
CA ALA A 105 -10.72 3.01 7.57
C ALA A 105 -9.89 1.97 8.34
N VAL A 106 -10.30 1.62 9.56
CA VAL A 106 -9.63 0.59 10.37
C VAL A 106 -9.67 -0.78 9.68
N VAL A 107 -10.84 -1.21 9.22
CA VAL A 107 -11.01 -2.52 8.57
C VAL A 107 -10.20 -2.62 7.29
N SER A 108 -10.34 -1.63 6.40
CA SER A 108 -9.58 -1.60 5.13
C SER A 108 -8.07 -1.44 5.34
N GLY A 109 -7.67 -0.71 6.39
CA GLY A 109 -6.26 -0.52 6.76
C GLY A 109 -5.59 -1.83 7.20
N TRP A 110 -6.26 -2.61 8.06
CA TRP A 110 -5.74 -3.92 8.47
C TRP A 110 -5.62 -4.90 7.30
N THR A 111 -6.56 -4.89 6.35
CA THR A 111 -6.44 -5.72 5.15
C THR A 111 -5.28 -5.33 4.25
N ALA A 112 -5.09 -4.03 4.01
CA ALA A 112 -3.96 -3.56 3.22
C ALA A 112 -2.63 -3.88 3.91
N TRP A 113 -2.55 -3.65 5.23
CA TRP A 113 -1.38 -3.91 6.04
C TRP A 113 -0.91 -5.37 6.00
N ALA A 114 -1.84 -6.34 5.97
CA ALA A 114 -1.50 -7.76 5.96
C ALA A 114 -0.69 -8.19 4.71
N GLU A 115 -0.82 -7.46 3.61
CA GLU A 115 -0.14 -7.72 2.34
C GLU A 115 1.19 -6.96 2.19
N LEU A 116 1.50 -6.02 3.09
CA LEU A 116 2.73 -5.22 3.03
C LEU A 116 4.00 -6.02 3.30
N HIS A 117 5.14 -5.47 2.85
CA HIS A 117 6.47 -6.00 3.19
C HIS A 117 6.76 -5.89 4.69
N PRO A 118 7.60 -6.77 5.28
CA PRO A 118 7.88 -6.76 6.73
C PRO A 118 8.29 -5.38 7.29
N GLN A 119 9.15 -4.66 6.57
CA GLN A 119 9.58 -3.30 6.95
C GLN A 119 8.41 -2.32 7.05
N GLN A 120 7.49 -2.36 6.09
CA GLN A 120 6.26 -1.57 6.08
C GLN A 120 5.30 -2.04 7.20
N GLN A 121 5.22 -3.34 7.47
CA GLN A 121 4.34 -3.87 8.51
C GLN A 121 4.72 -3.38 9.91
N ARG A 122 6.02 -3.24 10.20
CA ARG A 122 6.51 -2.73 11.49
C ARG A 122 6.11 -1.28 11.74
N VAL A 123 6.27 -0.42 10.74
CA VAL A 123 5.76 0.96 10.82
C VAL A 123 4.22 0.96 10.87
N GLY A 124 3.57 0.05 10.14
CA GLY A 124 2.12 -0.11 10.11
C GLY A 124 1.49 -0.45 11.46
N VAL A 125 2.10 -1.32 12.26
CA VAL A 125 1.59 -1.61 13.63
C VAL A 125 1.77 -0.42 14.57
N ALA A 126 2.86 0.35 14.43
CA ALA A 126 3.05 1.58 15.19
C ALA A 126 2.00 2.64 14.81
N HIS A 127 1.71 2.78 13.50
CA HIS A 127 0.64 3.64 12.99
C HIS A 127 -0.73 3.23 13.57
N ALA A 128 -1.06 1.93 13.53
CA ALA A 128 -2.30 1.41 14.08
C ALA A 128 -2.39 1.65 15.60
N ALA A 129 -1.30 1.46 16.34
CA ALA A 129 -1.24 1.68 17.79
C ALA A 129 -1.45 3.16 18.16
N ALA A 130 -0.83 4.09 17.43
CA ALA A 130 -1.02 5.53 17.65
C ALA A 130 -2.49 5.93 17.43
N ASN A 131 -3.11 5.47 16.34
CA ASN A 131 -4.51 5.76 16.07
C ASN A 131 -5.45 5.10 17.10
N ALA A 132 -5.16 3.89 17.55
CA ALA A 132 -5.91 3.23 18.62
C ALA A 132 -5.83 4.01 19.93
N ALA A 133 -4.64 4.48 20.32
CA ALA A 133 -4.44 5.31 21.50
C ALA A 133 -5.21 6.65 21.40
N GLY A 134 -5.18 7.30 20.24
CA GLY A 134 -5.98 8.51 19.97
C GLY A 134 -7.48 8.27 20.13
N THR A 135 -8.02 7.20 19.53
CA THR A 135 -9.44 6.83 19.67
C THR A 135 -9.82 6.52 21.12
N LEU A 136 -8.95 5.85 21.87
CA LEU A 136 -9.18 5.59 23.29
C LEU A 136 -9.19 6.89 24.11
N LEU A 137 -8.30 7.83 23.82
CA LEU A 137 -8.28 9.15 24.46
C LEU A 137 -9.56 9.96 24.16
N PHE A 138 -10.13 9.84 22.96
CA PHE A 138 -11.46 10.38 22.68
C PHE A 138 -12.55 9.71 23.53
N GLY A 139 -12.51 8.39 23.70
CA GLY A 139 -13.41 7.67 24.62
C GLY A 139 -13.26 8.11 26.08
N VAL A 140 -12.02 8.36 26.54
CA VAL A 140 -11.75 8.90 27.88
C VAL A 140 -12.27 10.33 28.03
N SER A 141 -12.04 11.18 27.03
CA SER A 141 -12.57 12.54 26.98
C SER A 141 -14.10 12.56 27.15
N TRP A 142 -14.77 11.66 26.44
CA TRP A 142 -16.22 11.46 26.56
C TRP A 142 -16.62 11.01 27.97
N ALA A 143 -16.00 9.95 28.51
CA ALA A 143 -16.33 9.41 29.83
C ALA A 143 -16.15 10.43 30.96
N LEU A 144 -15.11 11.27 30.89
CA LEU A 144 -14.87 12.36 31.85
C LEU A 144 -15.98 13.42 31.78
N ARG A 145 -16.39 13.81 30.58
CA ARG A 145 -17.42 14.83 30.37
C ARG A 145 -18.82 14.35 30.75
N SER A 146 -19.15 13.09 30.48
CA SER A 146 -20.41 12.46 30.93
C SER A 146 -20.56 12.42 32.45
N LYS A 147 -19.44 12.52 33.18
CA LYS A 147 -19.40 12.64 34.65
C LYS A 147 -19.28 14.08 35.15
N GLY A 148 -19.33 15.08 34.27
CA GLY A 148 -19.24 16.50 34.60
C GLY A 148 -17.81 17.09 34.63
N HIS A 149 -16.77 16.29 34.40
CA HIS A 149 -15.37 16.75 34.43
C HIS A 149 -14.94 17.37 33.09
N ARG A 150 -15.43 18.60 32.80
CA ARG A 150 -15.21 19.27 31.52
C ARG A 150 -13.74 19.57 31.20
N GLY A 151 -12.99 20.19 32.12
CA GLY A 151 -11.59 20.57 31.91
C GLY A 151 -10.69 19.37 31.53
N PRO A 152 -10.65 18.30 32.36
CA PRO A 152 -9.92 17.07 32.02
C PRO A 152 -10.35 16.42 30.70
N GLY A 153 -11.64 16.49 30.36
CA GLY A 153 -12.15 16.01 29.08
C GLY A 153 -11.58 16.75 27.88
N VAL A 154 -11.46 18.08 27.96
CA VAL A 154 -10.83 18.90 26.90
C VAL A 154 -9.34 18.58 26.76
N VAL A 155 -8.63 18.38 27.87
CA VAL A 155 -7.22 17.98 27.84
C VAL A 155 -7.06 16.61 27.17
N ALA A 156 -7.96 15.66 27.46
CA ALA A 156 -7.94 14.33 26.85
C ALA A 156 -8.23 14.37 25.34
N SER A 157 -9.15 15.23 24.85
CA SER A 157 -9.42 15.36 23.41
C SER A 157 -8.29 16.07 22.67
N ALA A 158 -7.62 17.05 23.29
CA ALA A 158 -6.40 17.64 22.74
C ALA A 158 -5.28 16.60 22.61
N ALA A 159 -5.04 15.80 23.66
CA ALA A 159 -4.06 14.71 23.62
C ALA A 159 -4.41 13.63 22.58
N ALA A 160 -5.70 13.37 22.36
CA ALA A 160 -6.16 12.48 21.30
C ALA A 160 -5.73 12.98 19.92
N LEU A 161 -5.96 14.27 19.63
CA LEU A 161 -5.53 14.91 18.38
C LEU A 161 -4.02 14.84 18.17
N ASP A 162 -3.23 15.13 19.20
CA ASP A 162 -1.78 15.05 19.13
C ASP A 162 -1.31 13.62 18.79
N THR A 163 -1.93 12.62 19.41
CA THR A 163 -1.61 11.20 19.15
C THR A 163 -2.00 10.79 17.73
N ILE A 164 -3.13 11.29 17.22
CA ILE A 164 -3.58 11.07 15.84
C ILE A 164 -2.64 11.75 14.84
N ALA A 165 -2.14 12.95 15.16
CA ALA A 165 -1.15 13.64 14.35
C ALA A 165 0.14 12.82 14.21
N VAL A 166 0.61 12.19 15.30
CA VAL A 166 1.72 11.22 15.25
C VAL A 166 1.36 10.05 14.32
N GLY A 167 0.16 9.48 14.44
CA GLY A 167 -0.35 8.48 13.49
C GLY A 167 -0.30 8.95 12.03
N GLY A 168 -0.65 10.21 11.77
CA GLY A 168 -0.55 10.86 10.46
C GLY A 168 0.89 10.94 9.94
N THR A 169 1.87 11.26 10.79
CA THR A 169 3.29 11.26 10.38
C THR A 169 3.77 9.85 9.98
N LEU A 170 3.35 8.82 10.72
CA LEU A 170 3.67 7.42 10.39
C LEU A 170 2.99 6.99 9.07
N CYS A 171 1.77 7.46 8.82
CA CYS A 171 1.07 7.24 7.55
C CYS A 171 1.83 7.87 6.38
N GLY A 172 2.25 9.14 6.52
CA GLY A 172 3.05 9.83 5.50
C GLY A 172 4.37 9.12 5.23
N HIS A 173 5.02 8.59 6.27
CA HIS A 173 6.23 7.77 6.11
C HIS A 173 5.95 6.47 5.35
N LEU A 174 4.89 5.73 5.70
CA LEU A 174 4.48 4.53 4.97
C LEU A 174 4.20 4.80 3.48
N ALA A 175 3.36 5.81 3.21
CA ALA A 175 2.91 6.11 1.85
C ALA A 175 4.02 6.71 0.99
N CYS A 176 4.73 7.72 1.49
CA CYS A 176 5.67 8.50 0.69
C CYS A 176 7.09 7.95 0.73
N ARG A 177 7.58 7.49 1.89
CA ARG A 177 8.96 7.03 2.04
C ARG A 177 9.10 5.54 1.73
N LEU A 178 8.15 4.74 2.19
CA LEU A 178 8.15 3.29 1.97
C LEU A 178 7.29 2.87 0.77
N ALA A 179 6.69 3.81 0.04
CA ALA A 179 5.90 3.58 -1.16
C ALA A 179 4.72 2.59 -0.96
N SER A 180 4.19 2.49 0.26
CA SER A 180 3.09 1.60 0.59
C SER A 180 1.82 2.02 -0.15
N GLY A 181 1.22 1.10 -0.91
CA GLY A 181 -0.02 1.34 -1.66
C GLY A 181 0.15 2.17 -2.94
N THR A 182 1.38 2.40 -3.40
CA THR A 182 1.67 3.08 -4.67
C THR A 182 1.63 2.12 -5.85
N ASN A 183 1.29 2.62 -7.04
CA ASN A 183 1.37 1.83 -8.26
C ASN A 183 2.84 1.74 -8.72
N HIS A 184 3.48 0.59 -8.47
CA HIS A 184 4.88 0.38 -8.84
C HIS A 184 5.13 0.17 -10.34
N ALA A 185 4.08 0.15 -11.17
CA ALA A 185 4.21 0.13 -12.64
C ALA A 185 4.16 1.54 -13.26
N GLU A 186 3.77 2.57 -12.51
CA GLU A 186 3.58 3.93 -13.03
C GLU A 186 4.88 4.65 -13.39
N GLU A 187 6.04 4.17 -12.92
CA GLU A 187 7.33 4.75 -13.29
C GLU A 187 7.69 4.53 -14.77
N VAL A 188 7.12 3.52 -15.43
CA VAL A 188 7.55 3.10 -16.78
C VAL A 188 7.43 4.20 -17.83
N PRO A 189 6.30 4.93 -17.97
CA PRO A 189 6.17 6.03 -18.93
C PRO A 189 7.15 7.20 -18.68
N HIS A 190 7.72 7.29 -17.49
CA HIS A 190 8.65 8.36 -17.10
C HIS A 190 10.13 7.94 -17.24
N LEU A 191 10.40 6.63 -17.27
CA LEU A 191 11.76 6.10 -17.43
C LEU A 191 12.07 5.66 -18.87
N VAL A 192 11.04 5.49 -19.71
CA VAL A 192 11.18 5.09 -21.11
C VAL A 192 10.75 6.20 -22.05
N ALA A 193 11.61 6.51 -23.03
CA ALA A 193 11.29 7.50 -24.05
C ALA A 193 10.03 7.11 -24.83
N PRO A 194 9.10 8.06 -25.08
CA PRO A 194 7.92 7.81 -25.90
C PRO A 194 8.29 7.28 -27.29
N GLY A 195 7.41 6.46 -27.87
CA GLY A 195 7.58 5.87 -29.20
C GLY A 195 8.18 4.47 -29.18
N TRP A 196 8.48 3.96 -30.38
CA TRP A 196 8.99 2.59 -30.55
C TRP A 196 10.42 2.45 -30.05
N GLN A 197 10.61 1.55 -29.09
CA GLN A 197 11.92 1.20 -28.52
C GLN A 197 12.28 -0.23 -28.89
N ARG A 198 13.56 -0.46 -29.21
CA ARG A 198 14.07 -1.82 -29.47
C ARG A 198 14.35 -2.51 -28.13
N LEU A 199 13.60 -3.58 -27.83
CA LEU A 199 13.77 -4.35 -26.59
C LEU A 199 14.66 -5.59 -26.76
N CYS A 200 14.39 -6.43 -27.76
CA CYS A 200 15.17 -7.64 -28.06
C CYS A 200 14.84 -8.20 -29.46
N GLU A 201 15.58 -9.22 -29.88
CA GLU A 201 15.29 -9.97 -31.10
C GLU A 201 14.16 -10.97 -30.90
N LEU A 202 13.24 -11.05 -31.87
CA LEU A 202 12.06 -11.92 -31.81
C LEU A 202 12.42 -13.41 -31.70
N GLY A 203 13.51 -13.85 -32.34
CA GLY A 203 13.99 -15.23 -32.29
C GLY A 203 14.38 -15.68 -30.88
N GLY A 204 14.76 -14.74 -30.00
CA GLY A 204 15.14 -14.99 -28.62
C GLY A 204 13.96 -15.09 -27.63
N ILE A 205 12.71 -15.10 -28.12
CA ILE A 205 11.50 -15.22 -27.28
C ILE A 205 10.80 -16.55 -27.61
N PRO A 206 10.89 -17.55 -26.71
CA PRO A 206 10.19 -18.82 -26.89
C PRO A 206 8.68 -18.66 -26.85
N VAL A 207 7.97 -19.43 -27.68
CA VAL A 207 6.51 -19.45 -27.70
C VAL A 207 5.97 -20.03 -26.39
N LYS A 208 4.91 -19.43 -25.87
CA LYS A 208 4.24 -19.79 -24.60
C LYS A 208 5.16 -19.77 -23.38
N LYS A 209 6.19 -18.93 -23.38
CA LYS A 209 7.08 -18.74 -22.23
C LYS A 209 7.20 -17.28 -21.89
N ILE A 210 7.17 -16.98 -20.58
CA ILE A 210 7.50 -15.66 -20.07
C ILE A 210 9.01 -15.48 -20.07
N GLU A 211 9.47 -14.34 -20.57
CA GLU A 211 10.86 -13.93 -20.55
C GLU A 211 10.99 -12.53 -19.92
N LYS A 212 12.04 -12.31 -19.14
CA LYS A 212 12.42 -10.98 -18.65
C LYS A 212 13.35 -10.32 -19.65
N ARG A 213 13.04 -9.09 -20.06
CA ARG A 213 13.93 -8.24 -20.88
C ARG A 213 13.98 -6.85 -20.27
N SER A 214 15.04 -6.10 -20.51
CA SER A 214 15.17 -4.75 -19.96
C SER A 214 15.48 -3.74 -21.04
N LEU A 215 14.94 -2.53 -20.89
CA LEU A 215 15.37 -1.36 -21.63
C LEU A 215 16.08 -0.44 -20.65
N GLY A 216 17.41 -0.37 -20.73
CA GLY A 216 18.22 0.18 -19.65
C GLY A 216 17.97 -0.58 -18.35
N ASP A 217 17.65 0.15 -17.27
CA ASP A 217 17.34 -0.42 -15.95
C ASP A 217 15.85 -0.77 -15.75
N VAL A 218 14.99 -0.53 -16.76
CA VAL A 218 13.54 -0.79 -16.67
C VAL A 218 13.24 -2.22 -17.11
N PRO A 219 12.78 -3.10 -16.21
CA PRO A 219 12.50 -4.49 -16.55
C PRO A 219 11.08 -4.67 -17.10
N PHE A 220 10.96 -5.47 -18.14
CA PHE A 220 9.73 -5.86 -18.81
C PHE A 220 9.53 -7.37 -18.79
N LEU A 221 8.28 -7.78 -18.61
CA LEU A 221 7.80 -9.10 -18.95
C LEU A 221 7.48 -9.13 -20.44
N VAL A 222 7.98 -10.14 -21.14
CA VAL A 222 7.69 -10.40 -22.55
C VAL A 222 7.06 -11.77 -22.68
N TRP A 223 5.92 -11.83 -23.35
CA TRP A 223 5.17 -13.06 -23.63
C TRP A 223 4.95 -13.21 -25.13
N ARG A 224 5.29 -14.38 -25.66
CA ARG A 224 4.96 -14.76 -27.04
C ARG A 224 3.84 -15.79 -27.05
N ALA A 225 2.69 -15.40 -27.59
CA ALA A 225 1.55 -16.29 -27.73
C ALA A 225 1.75 -17.31 -28.86
N ALA A 226 0.85 -18.30 -28.91
CA ALA A 226 0.90 -19.40 -29.87
C ALA A 226 0.72 -18.96 -31.33
N ASP A 227 -0.08 -17.90 -31.53
CA ASP A 227 -0.33 -17.27 -32.83
C ASP A 227 0.82 -16.36 -33.29
N GLY A 228 1.89 -16.26 -32.49
CA GLY A 228 3.06 -15.43 -32.76
C GLY A 228 2.95 -13.99 -32.26
N SER A 229 1.82 -13.56 -31.69
CA SER A 229 1.68 -12.23 -31.10
C SER A 229 2.60 -12.05 -29.89
N ILE A 230 3.12 -10.82 -29.73
CA ILE A 230 4.02 -10.45 -28.64
C ILE A 230 3.32 -9.43 -27.75
N ASN A 231 3.30 -9.72 -26.45
CA ASN A 231 2.75 -8.83 -25.43
C ASN A 231 3.86 -8.48 -24.44
N VAL A 232 3.91 -7.20 -24.07
CA VAL A 232 4.94 -6.65 -23.19
C VAL A 232 4.26 -5.90 -22.06
N LEU A 233 4.64 -6.22 -20.83
CA LEU A 233 4.13 -5.58 -19.61
C LEU A 233 5.31 -5.13 -18.75
N SER A 234 5.07 -4.21 -17.80
CA SER A 234 6.03 -3.95 -16.74
C SER A 234 6.37 -5.25 -16.00
N ASN A 235 7.65 -5.48 -15.72
CA ASN A 235 8.03 -6.63 -14.89
C ASN A 235 7.76 -6.41 -13.40
N LYS A 236 7.40 -5.19 -13.00
CA LYS A 236 7.02 -4.85 -11.62
C LYS A 236 5.49 -4.87 -11.52
N CYS A 237 4.96 -5.77 -10.69
CA CYS A 237 3.55 -5.79 -10.34
C CYS A 237 3.14 -4.42 -9.75
N SER A 238 2.01 -3.88 -10.17
CA SER A 238 1.52 -2.58 -9.68
C SER A 238 1.32 -2.53 -8.16
N HIS A 239 1.03 -3.68 -7.53
CA HIS A 239 0.72 -3.74 -6.10
C HIS A 239 1.94 -3.50 -5.19
N LEU A 240 3.00 -4.30 -5.31
CA LEU A 240 4.18 -4.22 -4.44
C LEU A 240 5.50 -4.44 -5.20
N ALA A 241 5.53 -4.24 -6.53
CA ALA A 241 6.68 -4.45 -7.40
C ALA A 241 7.15 -5.90 -7.55
N GLY A 242 6.27 -6.88 -7.30
CA GLY A 242 6.57 -8.30 -7.49
C GLY A 242 7.04 -8.63 -8.91
N PRO A 243 7.97 -9.60 -9.09
CA PRO A 243 8.60 -9.91 -10.37
C PRO A 243 7.63 -10.69 -11.26
N MET A 244 6.96 -10.00 -12.18
CA MET A 244 5.95 -10.60 -13.05
C MET A 244 6.53 -11.71 -13.94
N SER A 245 7.81 -11.63 -14.30
CA SER A 245 8.53 -12.66 -15.07
C SER A 245 8.62 -14.02 -14.38
N GLU A 246 8.49 -14.04 -13.05
CA GLU A 246 8.50 -15.26 -12.23
C GLU A 246 7.07 -15.77 -11.95
N GLY A 247 6.06 -15.09 -12.50
CA GLY A 247 4.66 -15.43 -12.38
C GLY A 247 4.26 -16.65 -13.22
N LYS A 248 3.01 -17.07 -13.03
CA LYS A 248 2.40 -18.18 -13.79
C LYS A 248 1.41 -17.64 -14.81
N VAL A 249 1.36 -18.27 -15.99
CA VAL A 249 0.35 -17.96 -17.00
C VAL A 249 -0.88 -18.81 -16.78
N TYR A 250 -2.03 -18.14 -16.72
CA TYR A 250 -3.35 -18.74 -16.71
C TYR A 250 -4.10 -18.34 -17.97
N HIS A 251 -4.95 -19.23 -18.47
CA HIS A 251 -5.83 -18.92 -19.58
C HIS A 251 -7.24 -18.69 -19.02
N SER A 252 -7.74 -17.46 -19.12
CA SER A 252 -9.17 -17.23 -18.98
C SER A 252 -9.87 -17.63 -20.28
N SER A 253 -11.21 -17.69 -20.28
CA SER A 253 -12.01 -18.02 -21.45
C SER A 253 -11.81 -17.07 -22.65
N SER A 254 -11.18 -15.91 -22.45
CA SER A 254 -10.98 -14.89 -23.50
C SER A 254 -9.51 -14.53 -23.75
N ASN A 255 -8.64 -14.49 -22.73
CA ASN A 255 -7.26 -13.98 -22.86
C ASN A 255 -6.27 -14.66 -21.91
N PRO A 256 -4.96 -14.72 -22.26
CA PRO A 256 -3.94 -15.16 -21.32
C PRO A 256 -3.69 -14.09 -20.24
N CYS A 257 -3.61 -14.53 -18.99
CA CYS A 257 -3.35 -13.72 -17.81
C CYS A 257 -2.05 -14.16 -17.16
N VAL A 258 -1.26 -13.23 -16.62
CA VAL A 258 -0.13 -13.54 -15.74
C VAL A 258 -0.51 -13.28 -14.29
N GLU A 259 -0.24 -14.25 -13.43
CA GLU A 259 -0.46 -14.17 -11.98
C GLU A 259 0.86 -13.82 -11.29
N CYS A 260 0.83 -12.74 -10.49
CA CYS A 260 1.98 -12.29 -9.71
C CYS A 260 2.36 -13.33 -8.63
N PRO A 261 3.65 -13.70 -8.49
CA PRO A 261 4.07 -14.75 -7.57
C PRO A 261 3.95 -14.39 -6.08
N TRP A 262 3.76 -13.10 -5.74
CA TRP A 262 3.73 -12.66 -4.33
C TRP A 262 2.33 -12.73 -3.70
N HIS A 263 1.33 -12.16 -4.37
CA HIS A 263 -0.03 -12.01 -3.83
C HIS A 263 -1.13 -12.47 -4.80
N TYR A 264 -0.75 -13.18 -5.87
CA TYR A 264 -1.66 -13.85 -6.81
C TYR A 264 -2.62 -12.92 -7.58
N SER A 265 -2.33 -11.62 -7.62
CA SER A 265 -3.04 -10.68 -8.50
C SER A 265 -2.81 -11.07 -9.97
N ARG A 266 -3.88 -11.07 -10.76
CA ARG A 266 -3.84 -11.45 -12.18
C ARG A 266 -3.93 -10.24 -13.08
N PHE A 267 -3.15 -10.26 -14.17
CA PHE A 267 -3.05 -9.19 -15.14
C PHE A 267 -3.24 -9.75 -16.54
N SER A 268 -4.13 -9.13 -17.31
CA SER A 268 -4.35 -9.47 -18.73
C SER A 268 -3.08 -9.21 -19.53
N MET A 269 -2.65 -10.20 -20.30
CA MET A 269 -1.57 -10.06 -21.29
C MET A 269 -2.14 -9.76 -22.69
N ALA A 270 -3.42 -9.44 -22.81
CA ALA A 270 -3.97 -8.96 -24.06
C ALA A 270 -3.52 -7.51 -24.34
N PRO A 271 -3.33 -7.13 -25.61
CA PRO A 271 -3.03 -5.75 -25.95
C PRO A 271 -4.21 -4.85 -25.52
N ARG A 272 -3.92 -3.87 -24.66
CA ARG A 272 -4.91 -2.85 -24.30
C ARG A 272 -5.04 -1.84 -25.44
N SER A 273 -6.25 -1.61 -25.89
CA SER A 273 -6.57 -0.46 -26.74
C SER A 273 -6.61 0.82 -25.88
N GLY A 274 -5.45 1.48 -25.71
CA GLY A 274 -5.35 2.85 -25.17
C GLY A 274 -4.36 3.03 -23.99
N PRO A 275 -3.89 4.27 -23.76
CA PRO A 275 -3.01 4.60 -22.64
C PRO A 275 -3.80 4.71 -21.32
N GLY A 276 -3.32 4.07 -20.26
CA GLY A 276 -3.68 4.44 -18.89
C GLY A 276 -4.99 3.88 -18.32
N SER A 277 -5.15 2.56 -18.25
CA SER A 277 -6.08 2.00 -17.26
C SER A 277 -5.46 0.79 -16.57
N GLY A 278 -5.31 0.88 -15.25
CA GLY A 278 -5.04 -0.26 -14.40
C GLY A 278 -6.27 -1.15 -14.40
N HIS A 279 -6.06 -2.46 -14.47
CA HIS A 279 -7.09 -3.51 -14.47
C HIS A 279 -7.85 -3.67 -15.80
N ASP A 280 -7.89 -4.91 -16.30
CA ASP A 280 -8.78 -5.34 -17.39
C ASP A 280 -9.93 -6.10 -16.72
N PRO A 281 -11.17 -5.58 -16.73
CA PRO A 281 -12.30 -6.25 -16.10
C PRO A 281 -12.75 -7.51 -16.87
N ALA A 282 -12.15 -7.82 -18.03
CA ALA A 282 -12.52 -8.96 -18.83
C ALA A 282 -11.67 -10.22 -18.52
N GLY A 283 -12.00 -10.90 -17.43
CA GLY A 283 -11.76 -12.34 -17.28
C GLY A 283 -10.48 -12.79 -16.57
N CYS A 284 -9.59 -11.88 -16.20
CA CYS A 284 -8.44 -12.19 -15.34
C CYS A 284 -8.78 -11.95 -13.85
N VAL A 285 -9.81 -12.64 -13.33
CA VAL A 285 -10.16 -12.62 -11.89
C VAL A 285 -9.42 -13.73 -11.15
#